data_AF-A0A0L8VKV9-F1
#
_entry.id   AF-A0A0L8VKV9-F1
#
_cell.length_a   1.000
_cell.length_b   1.000
_cell.length_c   1.000
_cell.angle_alpha   90.00
_cell.angle_beta   90.00
_cell.angle_gamma   90.00
#
_symmetry.space_group_name_H-M   'P 1'
#
loop_
_entity.id
_entity.type
_entity.pdbx_description
1 polymer ?
#
loop_
_entity_poly.entity_id
_entity_poly.type
_entity_poly.pdbx_seq_one_letter_code
_entity_poly.pdbx_strand_id
1 'polypeptide(L)'
;MTVLYAPSGATQLYFHLLRKSPHNRLVVSHQTRRHLMGFVRNALGLDPPPSPEDPTPENRFHPWDQSPSVDLRERAAKIRTLAHCPVTGKDINYTCPLSGIPTHHSREAWEMDKAYHDSKKYEILKKVNIYEHDLRSGRPFPEFDFPQQQGYDKAVNLTNWDLFFYTRSFYSMDTEFQLAAVTKMLSYPITIGSLLHKFSPYSLNPKGPITLEGLKSLAALRYTLYPLENRSLPTTTKNRAMRIFILGARAEAQLPGHVWKQLQFLFPEQSFEIHFIGPECLYKRDKQEYVKSTTPVVQRVDETLKFIYRTNFFEVFHEAQDFFPYDPYMDVFFTFHPGYASPESHGSWMGETMKALLETKCAIFTTGFNKKDLTDDINLVKSKYGKEMDVLMEPVRNVFGSTKWELNDMNPQEVYQFNMYIAGFRGKRYHTIKRQ
;
A
#
# COMPACT_ATOMS: atom_id res chain seq x y z
N MET A 1 16.50 4.72 -5.33
CA MET A 1 15.52 5.77 -5.67
C MET A 1 14.42 5.81 -4.61
N THR A 2 14.77 6.13 -3.38
CA THR A 2 13.79 6.39 -2.31
C THR A 2 13.82 7.88 -2.03
N VAL A 3 13.35 8.67 -3.00
CA VAL A 3 13.06 10.09 -2.74
C VAL A 3 12.22 10.12 -1.47
N LEU A 4 12.60 10.97 -0.52
CA LEU A 4 11.82 11.33 0.66
C LEU A 4 10.42 11.80 0.21
N TYR A 5 9.52 10.85 -0.05
CA TYR A 5 8.12 11.12 -0.32
C TYR A 5 7.50 11.46 1.03
N ALA A 6 7.65 12.73 1.42
CA ALA A 6 6.58 13.40 2.15
C ALA A 6 5.26 13.03 1.44
N PRO A 7 4.17 12.73 2.17
CA PRO A 7 2.90 12.38 1.56
C PRO A 7 2.59 13.46 0.52
N SER A 8 2.60 13.08 -0.76
CA SER A 8 2.25 14.00 -1.84
C SER A 8 0.88 14.62 -1.50
N GLY A 9 0.62 15.87 -1.90
CA GLY A 9 -0.68 16.51 -1.65
C GLY A 9 -1.86 15.63 -2.07
N ALA A 10 -1.66 14.77 -3.08
CA ALA A 10 -2.58 13.71 -3.49
C ALA A 10 -2.97 12.75 -2.36
N THR A 11 -2.00 12.25 -1.59
CA THR A 11 -2.25 11.35 -0.44
C THR A 11 -3.02 12.06 0.68
N GLN A 12 -2.79 13.36 0.88
CA GLN A 12 -3.56 14.17 1.82
C GLN A 12 -5.03 14.36 1.37
N LEU A 13 -5.27 14.55 0.07
CA LEU A 13 -6.61 14.67 -0.51
C LEU A 13 -7.45 13.41 -0.34
N TYR A 14 -6.87 12.22 -0.52
CA TYR A 14 -7.57 10.96 -0.20
C TYR A 14 -8.09 10.95 1.22
N PHE A 15 -7.26 11.40 2.17
CA PHE A 15 -7.67 11.44 3.58
C PHE A 15 -8.76 12.47 3.87
N HIS A 16 -8.81 13.55 3.10
CA HIS A 16 -9.87 14.54 3.21
C HIS A 16 -11.20 14.01 2.66
N LEU A 17 -11.17 13.39 1.48
CA LEU A 17 -12.36 12.80 0.86
C LEU A 17 -12.97 11.71 1.74
N LEU A 18 -12.14 10.86 2.34
CA LEU A 18 -12.59 9.84 3.28
C LEU A 18 -13.24 10.40 4.56
N ARG A 19 -12.85 11.60 5.02
CA ARG A 19 -13.48 12.26 6.19
C ARG A 19 -14.81 12.92 5.85
N LYS A 20 -14.97 13.39 4.61
CA LYS A 20 -16.23 13.98 4.13
C LYS A 20 -17.31 12.96 3.84
N SER A 21 -16.96 11.68 3.68
CA SER A 21 -17.94 10.60 3.61
C SER A 21 -18.70 10.51 4.95
N PRO A 22 -20.04 10.67 4.95
CA PRO A 22 -20.82 10.78 6.18
C PRO A 22 -20.78 9.48 6.98
N HIS A 23 -20.02 9.47 8.07
CA HIS A 23 -19.87 8.30 8.95
C HIS A 23 -20.79 8.31 10.18
N ASN A 24 -21.82 9.15 10.22
CA ASN A 24 -22.84 9.10 11.26
C ASN A 24 -24.17 9.69 10.75
N ARG A 25 -24.99 8.87 10.11
CA ARG A 25 -26.44 9.03 10.16
C ARG A 25 -27.05 7.72 10.64
N LEU A 26 -28.01 7.90 11.55
CA LEU A 26 -28.79 6.89 12.25
C LEU A 26 -29.11 5.65 11.42
N VAL A 27 -29.12 4.51 12.11
CA VAL A 27 -29.58 3.19 11.68
C VAL A 27 -30.82 3.32 10.79
N VAL A 28 -30.60 3.33 9.49
CA VAL A 28 -31.53 2.79 8.52
C VAL A 28 -30.87 1.51 8.08
N SER A 29 -31.52 0.38 8.31
CA SER A 29 -31.17 -0.84 7.62
C SER A 29 -31.28 -0.54 6.12
N HIS A 30 -30.19 -0.14 5.48
CA HIS A 30 -30.05 -0.32 4.06
C HIS A 30 -29.91 -1.82 3.86
N GLN A 31 -31.06 -2.51 3.89
CA GLN A 31 -31.28 -3.61 2.97
C GLN A 31 -30.86 -3.05 1.62
N THR A 32 -29.65 -3.38 1.19
CA THR A 32 -29.21 -3.16 -0.17
C THR A 32 -30.11 -4.08 -0.98
N ARG A 33 -31.30 -3.58 -1.36
CA ARG A 33 -32.11 -4.15 -2.43
C ARG A 33 -31.29 -3.97 -3.70
N ARG A 34 -30.28 -4.82 -3.87
CA ARG A 34 -29.63 -5.00 -5.17
C ARG A 34 -30.68 -5.71 -6.02
N HIS A 35 -31.26 -4.95 -6.92
CA HIS A 35 -32.11 -5.48 -7.97
C HIS A 35 -31.34 -6.60 -8.70
N LEU A 36 -31.83 -7.83 -8.61
CA LEU A 36 -31.42 -8.96 -9.47
C LEU A 36 -31.45 -8.61 -10.98
N MET A 37 -32.06 -7.47 -11.34
CA MET A 37 -32.08 -6.89 -12.69
C MET A 37 -30.76 -6.26 -13.15
N GLY A 38 -29.73 -6.04 -12.34
CA GLY A 38 -28.51 -5.36 -12.80
C GLY A 38 -27.79 -6.06 -13.97
N PHE A 39 -27.72 -7.39 -13.93
CA PHE A 39 -27.11 -8.18 -15.01
C PHE A 39 -27.97 -8.20 -16.29
N VAL A 40 -29.29 -8.28 -16.14
CA VAL A 40 -30.24 -8.25 -17.26
C VAL A 40 -30.30 -6.86 -17.89
N ARG A 41 -30.14 -5.79 -17.10
CA ARG A 41 -30.18 -4.40 -17.54
C ARG A 41 -28.93 -4.00 -18.33
N ASN A 42 -27.76 -4.52 -17.94
CA ASN A 42 -26.51 -4.40 -18.69
C ASN A 42 -26.60 -5.07 -20.06
N ALA A 43 -27.21 -6.26 -20.14
CA ALA A 43 -27.46 -6.96 -21.41
C ALA A 43 -28.52 -6.29 -22.30
N LEU A 44 -29.39 -5.45 -21.72
CA LEU A 44 -30.47 -4.74 -22.41
C LEU A 44 -30.18 -3.26 -22.70
N GLY A 45 -28.99 -2.73 -22.34
CA GLY A 45 -28.60 -1.35 -22.64
C GLY A 45 -29.46 -0.29 -21.96
N LEU A 46 -29.99 -0.58 -20.77
CA LEU A 46 -30.97 0.26 -20.06
C LEU A 46 -30.35 1.10 -18.92
N ASP A 47 -29.04 1.32 -18.94
CA ASP A 47 -28.41 2.23 -18.00
C ASP A 47 -28.73 3.68 -18.38
N PRO A 48 -29.03 4.54 -17.38
CA PRO A 48 -29.14 5.96 -17.65
C PRO A 48 -27.84 6.45 -18.28
N PRO A 49 -27.88 7.42 -19.21
CA PRO A 49 -26.67 7.96 -19.81
C PRO A 49 -25.72 8.42 -18.69
N PRO A 50 -24.39 8.24 -18.87
CA PRO A 50 -23.41 8.65 -17.88
C PRO A 50 -23.66 10.13 -17.53
N SER A 51 -23.66 10.43 -16.24
CA SER A 51 -23.82 11.81 -15.79
C SER A 51 -22.69 12.63 -16.40
N PRO A 52 -22.92 13.89 -16.83
CA PRO A 52 -21.84 14.78 -17.25
C PRO A 52 -20.72 14.92 -16.20
N GLU A 53 -21.01 14.60 -14.93
CA GLU A 53 -20.08 14.61 -13.82
C GLU A 53 -19.20 13.35 -13.72
N ASP A 54 -19.57 12.25 -14.39
CA ASP A 54 -18.82 11.00 -14.36
C ASP A 54 -17.43 11.20 -14.97
N PRO A 55 -16.37 10.65 -14.36
CA PRO A 55 -15.02 10.92 -14.81
C PRO A 55 -14.74 10.23 -16.15
N THR A 56 -14.39 11.04 -17.15
CA THR A 56 -13.90 10.57 -18.45
C THR A 56 -12.48 11.10 -18.69
N PRO A 57 -11.68 10.43 -19.54
CA PRO A 57 -10.35 10.94 -19.89
C PRO A 57 -10.40 12.36 -20.49
N GLU A 58 -11.47 12.71 -21.19
CA GLU A 58 -11.63 14.01 -21.85
C GLU A 58 -11.97 15.11 -20.84
N ASN A 59 -12.86 14.85 -19.88
CA ASN A 59 -13.30 15.87 -18.93
C ASN A 59 -12.36 16.06 -17.73
N ARG A 60 -11.40 15.15 -17.51
CA ARG A 60 -10.37 15.26 -16.45
C ARG A 60 -8.99 15.65 -16.98
N PHE A 61 -8.81 15.77 -18.29
CA PHE A 61 -7.52 16.14 -18.85
C PHE A 61 -7.33 17.65 -18.85
N HIS A 62 -6.46 18.15 -17.97
CA HIS A 62 -5.95 19.51 -18.02
C HIS A 62 -4.42 19.50 -17.92
N PRO A 63 -3.69 20.29 -18.72
CA PRO A 63 -2.26 20.48 -18.52
C PRO A 63 -2.00 21.02 -17.11
N TRP A 64 -1.01 20.49 -16.39
CA TRP A 64 -0.80 20.82 -14.98
C TRP A 64 -0.56 22.32 -14.74
N ASP A 65 0.11 23.01 -15.67
CA ASP A 65 0.34 24.46 -15.57
C ASP A 65 -0.94 25.29 -15.62
N GLN A 66 -1.96 24.78 -16.32
CA GLN A 66 -3.25 25.43 -16.50
C GLN A 66 -4.36 24.69 -15.74
N SER A 67 -3.98 23.78 -14.83
CA SER A 67 -4.92 22.99 -14.05
C SER A 67 -5.83 23.91 -13.24
N PRO A 68 -7.12 23.61 -13.07
CA PRO A 68 -7.98 24.33 -12.12
C PRO A 68 -7.47 24.19 -10.67
N SER A 69 -6.74 23.11 -10.34
CA SER A 69 -6.20 22.88 -9.01
C SER A 69 -4.90 23.65 -8.76
N VAL A 70 -4.85 24.38 -7.64
CA VAL A 70 -3.63 25.06 -7.16
C VAL A 70 -2.51 24.04 -6.89
N ASP A 71 -2.80 22.97 -6.16
CA ASP A 71 -1.82 21.94 -5.80
C ASP A 71 -1.11 21.33 -7.00
N LEU A 72 -1.82 21.13 -8.12
CA LEU A 72 -1.22 20.57 -9.34
C LEU A 72 -0.33 21.58 -10.06
N ARG A 73 -0.68 22.87 -10.02
CA ARG A 73 0.18 23.95 -10.52
C ARG A 73 1.45 24.08 -9.68
N GLU A 74 1.33 23.99 -8.36
CA GLU A 74 2.47 24.00 -7.44
C GLU A 74 3.38 22.77 -7.64
N ARG A 75 2.79 21.59 -7.82
CA ARG A 75 3.55 20.37 -8.12
C ARG A 75 4.27 20.48 -9.48
N ALA A 76 3.63 21.06 -10.49
CA ALA A 76 4.28 21.33 -11.77
C ALA A 76 5.44 22.31 -11.62
N ALA A 77 5.27 23.40 -10.88
CA ALA A 77 6.34 24.36 -10.60
C ALA A 77 7.52 23.68 -9.89
N LYS A 78 7.24 22.82 -8.90
CA LYS A 78 8.26 22.01 -8.21
C LYS A 78 9.01 21.09 -9.16
N ILE A 79 8.32 20.39 -10.06
CA ILE A 79 8.96 19.53 -11.07
C ILE A 79 9.91 20.34 -11.96
N ARG A 80 9.49 21.53 -12.41
CA ARG A 80 10.34 22.41 -13.23
C ARG A 80 11.64 22.79 -12.54
N THR A 81 11.60 22.98 -11.22
CA THR A 81 12.78 23.35 -10.42
C THR A 81 13.69 22.18 -10.02
N LEU A 82 13.14 20.96 -9.89
CA LEU A 82 13.87 19.82 -9.33
C LEU A 82 14.31 18.81 -10.39
N ALA A 83 13.51 18.64 -11.45
CA ALA A 83 13.73 17.63 -12.45
C ALA A 83 14.48 18.20 -13.67
N HIS A 84 15.32 17.35 -14.24
CA HIS A 84 16.12 17.69 -15.42
C HIS A 84 15.59 16.95 -16.64
N CYS A 85 15.65 17.60 -17.79
CA CYS A 85 15.27 17.02 -19.06
C CYS A 85 16.20 15.85 -19.43
N PRO A 86 15.67 14.67 -19.77
CA PRO A 86 16.49 13.49 -20.02
C PRO A 86 17.36 13.60 -21.28
N VAL A 87 16.96 14.46 -22.24
CA VAL A 87 17.72 14.68 -23.48
C VAL A 87 18.79 15.76 -23.31
N THR A 88 18.45 16.87 -22.65
CA THR A 88 19.32 18.07 -22.63
C THR A 88 20.06 18.28 -21.30
N GLY A 89 19.64 17.60 -20.23
CA GLY A 89 20.16 17.79 -18.88
C GLY A 89 19.81 19.15 -18.24
N LYS A 90 19.00 19.98 -18.92
CA LYS A 90 18.56 21.30 -18.42
C LYS A 90 17.22 21.20 -17.68
N ASP A 91 16.89 22.23 -16.91
CA ASP A 91 15.61 22.35 -16.20
C ASP A 91 14.41 22.18 -17.13
N ILE A 92 13.32 21.63 -16.61
CA ILE A 92 12.11 21.38 -17.38
C ILE A 92 11.34 22.70 -17.56
N ASN A 93 11.07 23.08 -18.81
CA ASN A 93 10.29 24.29 -19.16
C ASN A 93 9.16 24.01 -20.15
N TYR A 94 9.04 22.77 -20.64
CA TYR A 94 8.05 22.36 -21.64
C TYR A 94 7.12 21.26 -21.10
N THR A 95 5.83 21.54 -21.22
CA THR A 95 4.73 20.62 -20.85
C THR A 95 4.32 19.80 -22.05
N CYS A 96 4.34 18.48 -21.89
CA CYS A 96 4.01 17.57 -22.96
C CYS A 96 2.51 17.72 -23.32
N PRO A 97 2.15 18.00 -24.58
CA PRO A 97 0.77 18.21 -24.98
C PRO A 97 -0.08 16.94 -24.89
N LEU A 98 0.54 15.75 -24.97
CA LEU A 98 -0.15 14.46 -24.93
C LEU A 98 -0.50 14.03 -23.49
N SER A 99 0.42 14.23 -22.54
CA SER A 99 0.23 13.83 -21.14
C SER A 99 -0.26 14.97 -20.24
N GLY A 100 -0.03 16.22 -20.64
CA GLY A 100 -0.34 17.41 -19.84
C GLY A 100 0.64 17.64 -18.68
N ILE A 101 1.78 16.95 -18.65
CA ILE A 101 2.76 17.01 -17.55
C ILE A 101 4.09 17.66 -18.03
N PRO A 102 4.71 18.54 -17.23
CA PRO A 102 6.05 19.08 -17.52
C PRO A 102 7.08 17.95 -17.53
N THR A 103 7.76 17.75 -18.67
CA THR A 103 8.67 16.60 -18.87
C THR A 103 9.99 16.95 -19.56
N HIS A 104 10.02 18.01 -20.38
CA HIS A 104 11.18 18.35 -21.21
C HIS A 104 11.57 19.82 -21.05
N HIS A 105 12.77 20.19 -21.49
CA HIS A 105 13.21 21.58 -21.47
C HIS A 105 12.50 22.41 -22.55
N SER A 106 12.46 21.92 -23.79
CA SER A 106 11.88 22.62 -24.94
C SER A 106 11.06 21.66 -25.81
N ARG A 107 10.29 22.23 -26.75
CA ARG A 107 9.57 21.45 -27.77
C ARG A 107 10.52 20.60 -28.62
N GLU A 108 11.66 21.17 -29.01
CA GLU A 108 12.69 20.45 -29.78
C GLU A 108 13.22 19.25 -29.00
N ALA A 109 13.51 19.43 -27.70
CA ALA A 109 13.97 18.33 -26.84
C ALA A 109 12.92 17.22 -26.71
N TRP A 110 11.63 17.58 -26.69
CA TRP A 110 10.52 16.62 -26.70
C TRP A 110 10.40 15.88 -28.03
N GLU A 111 10.57 16.55 -29.17
CA GLU A 111 10.52 15.92 -30.50
C GLU A 111 11.74 15.00 -30.75
N MET A 112 12.90 15.32 -30.16
CA MET A 112 14.10 14.50 -30.26
C MET A 112 14.08 13.23 -29.37
N ASP A 113 13.24 13.18 -28.33
CA ASP A 113 13.18 12.05 -27.40
C ASP A 113 12.43 10.84 -28.01
N LYS A 114 13.13 10.10 -28.88
CA LYS A 114 12.59 8.88 -29.51
C LYS A 114 12.16 7.84 -28.48
N ALA A 115 12.92 7.67 -27.40
CA ALA A 115 12.61 6.69 -26.36
C ALA A 115 11.27 7.00 -25.67
N TYR A 116 10.97 8.28 -25.43
CA TYR A 116 9.69 8.72 -24.85
C TYR A 116 8.51 8.44 -25.78
N HIS A 117 8.66 8.67 -27.08
CA HIS A 117 7.61 8.44 -28.08
C HIS A 117 7.39 6.96 -28.37
N ASP A 118 8.47 6.20 -28.56
CA ASP A 118 8.43 4.78 -28.89
C ASP A 118 7.84 3.95 -27.73
N SER A 119 8.21 4.28 -26.49
CA SER A 119 7.67 3.62 -25.29
C SER A 119 6.25 4.06 -24.94
N LYS A 120 5.71 5.07 -25.62
CA LYS A 120 4.39 5.67 -25.35
C LYS A 120 4.19 6.05 -23.88
N LYS A 121 5.26 6.45 -23.18
CA LYS A 121 5.19 6.86 -21.76
C LYS A 121 4.16 7.96 -21.50
N TYR A 122 3.92 8.81 -22.50
CA TYR A 122 2.89 9.84 -22.43
C TYR A 122 1.49 9.29 -22.13
N GLU A 123 1.15 8.05 -22.51
CA GLU A 123 -0.15 7.44 -22.19
C GLU A 123 -0.27 7.15 -20.69
N ILE A 124 0.78 6.63 -20.06
CA ILE A 124 0.81 6.39 -18.61
C ILE A 124 0.77 7.72 -17.86
N LEU A 125 1.56 8.71 -18.31
CA LEU A 125 1.56 10.04 -17.72
C LEU A 125 0.21 10.75 -17.86
N LYS A 126 -0.49 10.54 -18.99
CA LYS A 126 -1.87 10.99 -19.15
C LYS A 126 -2.78 10.36 -18.10
N LYS A 127 -2.63 9.06 -17.80
CA LYS A 127 -3.36 8.40 -16.70
C LYS A 127 -3.08 9.04 -15.34
N VAL A 128 -1.81 9.33 -15.02
CA VAL A 128 -1.44 10.06 -13.79
C VAL A 128 -2.19 11.40 -13.74
N ASN A 129 -2.18 12.14 -14.85
CA ASN A 129 -2.82 13.44 -14.95
C ASN A 129 -4.33 13.38 -14.66
N ILE A 130 -5.05 12.51 -15.37
CA ILE A 130 -6.52 12.40 -15.22
C ILE A 130 -6.92 11.88 -13.83
N TYR A 131 -6.14 10.96 -13.24
CA TYR A 131 -6.43 10.46 -11.89
C TYR A 131 -6.23 11.54 -10.82
N GLU A 132 -5.19 12.37 -10.95
CA GLU A 132 -4.95 13.48 -10.04
C GLU A 132 -6.04 14.56 -10.14
N HIS A 133 -6.53 14.84 -11.35
CA HIS A 133 -7.66 15.75 -11.55
C HIS A 133 -8.98 15.17 -11.06
N ASP A 134 -9.21 13.87 -11.24
CA ASP A 134 -10.42 13.23 -10.75
C ASP A 134 -10.56 13.37 -9.23
N LEU A 135 -9.51 13.08 -8.47
CA LEU A 135 -9.50 13.23 -7.01
C LEU A 135 -9.74 14.68 -6.54
N ARG A 136 -9.45 15.66 -7.39
CA ARG A 136 -9.60 17.09 -7.11
C ARG A 136 -10.83 17.72 -7.75
N SER A 137 -11.59 16.95 -8.51
CA SER A 137 -12.79 17.41 -9.20
C SER A 137 -13.92 17.77 -8.23
N GLY A 138 -13.91 17.21 -7.01
CA GLY A 138 -14.96 17.41 -6.02
C GLY A 138 -16.23 16.60 -6.30
N ARG A 139 -16.22 15.70 -7.28
CA ARG A 139 -17.33 14.77 -7.55
C ARG A 139 -17.68 13.93 -6.31
N PRO A 140 -18.88 13.34 -6.22
CA PRO A 140 -19.13 12.31 -5.24
C PRO A 140 -18.20 11.11 -5.45
N PHE A 141 -17.66 10.56 -4.36
CA PHE A 141 -16.82 9.36 -4.36
C PHE A 141 -17.55 8.20 -3.66
N PRO A 142 -18.61 7.63 -4.25
CA PRO A 142 -19.32 6.48 -3.67
C PRO A 142 -18.41 5.26 -3.47
N GLU A 143 -17.30 5.17 -4.23
CA GLU A 143 -16.31 4.10 -4.10
C GLU A 143 -15.57 4.10 -2.75
N PHE A 144 -15.63 5.19 -1.98
CA PHE A 144 -15.06 5.30 -0.64
C PHE A 144 -16.01 4.85 0.47
N ASP A 145 -17.25 4.50 0.15
CA ASP A 145 -18.15 3.85 1.10
C ASP A 145 -17.81 2.36 1.22
N PHE A 146 -16.98 2.04 2.21
CA PHE A 146 -16.46 0.69 2.38
C PHE A 146 -17.43 -0.21 3.14
N PRO A 147 -17.58 -1.48 2.72
CA PRO A 147 -18.47 -2.43 3.38
C PRO A 147 -18.00 -2.74 4.81
N GLN A 148 -18.97 -2.97 5.69
CA GLN A 148 -18.74 -3.35 7.08
C GLN A 148 -18.47 -4.87 7.21
N GLN A 149 -18.70 -5.42 8.40
CA GLN A 149 -18.57 -6.85 8.66
C GLN A 149 -19.53 -7.67 7.78
N GLN A 150 -19.07 -8.83 7.35
CA GLN A 150 -19.89 -9.79 6.62
C GLN A 150 -20.45 -10.86 7.54
N GLY A 151 -21.61 -11.40 7.19
CA GLY A 151 -22.15 -12.58 7.85
C GLY A 151 -21.25 -13.80 7.64
N TYR A 152 -21.26 -14.70 8.63
CA TYR A 152 -20.39 -15.89 8.67
C TYR A 152 -20.50 -16.79 7.43
N ASP A 153 -21.64 -16.79 6.74
CA ASP A 153 -21.90 -17.62 5.57
C ASP A 153 -21.22 -17.13 4.27
N LYS A 154 -20.70 -15.90 4.25
CA LYS A 154 -20.10 -15.31 3.05
C LYS A 154 -18.59 -15.50 3.05
N ALA A 155 -18.09 -16.29 2.11
CA ALA A 155 -16.66 -16.44 1.88
C ALA A 155 -16.09 -15.29 1.04
N VAL A 156 -14.90 -14.82 1.41
CA VAL A 156 -14.15 -13.80 0.65
C VAL A 156 -13.24 -14.49 -0.37
N ASN A 157 -13.28 -14.01 -1.62
CA ASN A 157 -12.38 -14.47 -2.67
C ASN A 157 -11.21 -13.48 -2.82
N LEU A 158 -9.98 -13.99 -2.74
CA LEU A 158 -8.74 -13.19 -2.77
C LEU A 158 -7.91 -13.41 -4.05
N THR A 159 -8.50 -13.96 -5.12
CA THR A 159 -7.76 -14.25 -6.36
C THR A 159 -7.35 -12.98 -7.12
N ASN A 160 -8.19 -11.94 -7.11
CA ASN A 160 -7.93 -10.63 -7.74
C ASN A 160 -8.79 -9.54 -7.08
N TRP A 161 -8.56 -8.28 -7.46
CA TRP A 161 -9.33 -7.13 -6.96
C TRP A 161 -10.83 -7.23 -7.25
N ASP A 162 -11.22 -7.65 -8.44
CA ASP A 162 -12.63 -7.66 -8.87
C ASP A 162 -13.46 -8.65 -8.04
N LEU A 163 -12.96 -9.87 -7.88
CA LEU A 163 -13.59 -10.91 -7.07
C LEU A 163 -13.59 -10.53 -5.59
N PHE A 164 -12.53 -9.87 -5.12
CA PHE A 164 -12.49 -9.34 -3.76
C PHE A 164 -13.58 -8.29 -3.54
N PHE A 165 -13.68 -7.28 -4.41
CA PHE A 165 -14.70 -6.24 -4.32
C PHE A 165 -16.12 -6.81 -4.41
N TYR A 166 -16.34 -7.74 -5.34
CA TYR A 166 -17.61 -8.42 -5.50
C TYR A 166 -17.99 -9.20 -4.24
N THR A 167 -17.12 -10.09 -3.77
CA THR A 167 -17.40 -10.93 -2.60
C THR A 167 -17.53 -10.11 -1.32
N ARG A 168 -16.73 -9.03 -1.16
CA ARG A 168 -16.83 -8.09 -0.03
C ARG A 168 -18.00 -7.10 -0.12
N SER A 169 -18.76 -7.11 -1.21
CA SER A 169 -19.90 -6.21 -1.43
C SER A 169 -19.51 -4.72 -1.46
N PHE A 170 -18.34 -4.39 -2.00
CA PHE A 170 -17.97 -3.01 -2.30
C PHE A 170 -18.93 -2.39 -3.34
N TYR A 171 -18.84 -1.07 -3.50
CA TYR A 171 -19.42 -0.37 -4.64
C TYR A 171 -18.89 -0.96 -5.96
N SER A 172 -19.75 -1.03 -7.00
CA SER A 172 -19.32 -1.55 -8.30
C SER A 172 -18.31 -0.59 -8.92
N MET A 173 -17.08 -1.06 -9.12
CA MET A 173 -16.02 -0.25 -9.70
C MET A 173 -15.96 -0.52 -11.19
N ASP A 174 -16.77 0.22 -11.95
CA ASP A 174 -16.94 -0.01 -13.38
C ASP A 174 -15.89 0.77 -14.21
N THR A 175 -15.21 1.75 -13.60
CA THR A 175 -14.21 2.60 -14.27
C THR A 175 -12.81 2.44 -13.68
N GLU A 176 -11.78 2.66 -14.52
CA GLU A 176 -10.38 2.68 -14.05
C GLU A 176 -10.13 3.76 -12.97
N PHE A 177 -10.88 4.86 -12.99
CA PHE A 177 -10.80 5.95 -12.01
C PHE A 177 -11.13 5.47 -10.59
N GLN A 178 -12.27 4.78 -10.45
CA GLN A 178 -12.73 4.23 -9.16
C GLN A 178 -11.73 3.18 -8.63
N LEU A 179 -11.27 2.28 -9.50
CA LEU A 179 -10.27 1.27 -9.13
C LEU A 179 -8.95 1.91 -8.68
N ALA A 180 -8.44 2.90 -9.43
CA ALA A 180 -7.21 3.61 -9.08
C ALA A 180 -7.35 4.31 -7.71
N ALA A 181 -8.51 4.94 -7.47
CA ALA A 181 -8.78 5.61 -6.21
C ALA A 181 -8.74 4.64 -5.01
N VAL A 182 -9.51 3.55 -5.08
CA VAL A 182 -9.70 2.66 -3.93
C VAL A 182 -8.49 1.76 -3.69
N THR A 183 -7.90 1.19 -4.76
CA THR A 183 -6.79 0.23 -4.63
C THR A 183 -5.53 0.86 -4.05
N LYS A 184 -5.27 2.16 -4.30
CA LYS A 184 -4.12 2.87 -3.68
C LYS A 184 -4.16 2.76 -2.15
N MET A 185 -5.32 2.98 -1.54
CA MET A 185 -5.49 2.96 -0.10
C MET A 185 -5.59 1.54 0.45
N LEU A 186 -6.38 0.69 -0.20
CA LEU A 186 -6.59 -0.69 0.25
C LEU A 186 -5.37 -1.59 0.04
N SER A 187 -4.44 -1.21 -0.85
CA SER A 187 -3.25 -2.03 -1.12
C SER A 187 -2.47 -2.38 0.14
N TYR A 188 -2.39 -1.50 1.15
CA TYR A 188 -1.68 -1.79 2.40
C TYR A 188 -2.39 -2.86 3.26
N PRO A 189 -3.61 -2.63 3.77
CA PRO A 189 -4.30 -3.61 4.60
C PRO A 189 -4.61 -4.91 3.86
N ILE A 190 -4.98 -4.84 2.57
CA ILE A 190 -5.37 -6.04 1.82
C ILE A 190 -4.16 -6.86 1.40
N THR A 191 -2.98 -6.27 1.19
CA THR A 191 -1.74 -7.05 1.02
C THR A 191 -1.47 -7.91 2.25
N ILE A 192 -1.54 -7.30 3.45
CA ILE A 192 -1.37 -8.02 4.73
C ILE A 192 -2.44 -9.11 4.87
N GLY A 193 -3.71 -8.76 4.66
CA GLY A 193 -4.82 -9.70 4.74
C GLY A 193 -4.66 -10.87 3.78
N SER A 194 -4.29 -10.60 2.52
CA SER A 194 -4.15 -11.62 1.49
C SER A 194 -3.05 -12.64 1.79
N LEU A 195 -1.94 -12.23 2.41
CA LEU A 195 -0.87 -13.13 2.84
C LEU A 195 -1.31 -14.01 4.01
N LEU A 196 -1.95 -13.39 5.01
CA LEU A 196 -2.32 -14.06 6.25
C LEU A 196 -3.55 -14.96 6.10
N HIS A 197 -4.47 -14.63 5.19
CA HIS A 197 -5.74 -15.34 5.04
C HIS A 197 -5.55 -16.80 4.59
N LYS A 198 -6.45 -17.70 5.05
CA LYS A 198 -6.42 -19.12 4.69
C LYS A 198 -6.56 -19.38 3.18
N PHE A 199 -7.32 -18.55 2.48
CA PHE A 199 -7.48 -18.57 1.02
C PHE A 199 -6.52 -17.61 0.30
N SER A 200 -5.31 -17.43 0.84
CA SER A 200 -4.25 -16.65 0.21
C SER A 200 -4.05 -17.03 -1.26
N PRO A 201 -3.91 -16.06 -2.17
CA PRO A 201 -3.66 -16.34 -3.60
C PRO A 201 -2.25 -16.92 -3.85
N TYR A 202 -1.34 -16.80 -2.87
CA TYR A 202 0.03 -17.29 -2.98
C TYR A 202 0.14 -18.77 -2.60
N SER A 203 0.51 -19.59 -3.60
CA SER A 203 0.68 -21.04 -3.47
C SER A 203 2.14 -21.44 -3.12
N LEU A 204 2.33 -22.69 -2.69
CA LEU A 204 3.64 -23.29 -2.42
C LEU A 204 4.42 -23.54 -3.72
N ASN A 205 5.74 -23.35 -3.67
CA ASN A 205 6.70 -23.71 -4.73
C ASN A 205 6.60 -25.23 -5.05
N PRO A 206 6.62 -25.66 -6.33
CA PRO A 206 6.98 -24.90 -7.55
C PRO A 206 5.83 -24.18 -8.23
N LYS A 207 4.57 -24.37 -7.79
CA LYS A 207 3.41 -23.73 -8.42
C LYS A 207 3.23 -22.27 -8.01
N GLY A 208 3.83 -21.83 -6.91
CA GLY A 208 3.77 -20.46 -6.43
C GLY A 208 5.05 -19.99 -5.73
N PRO A 209 5.04 -18.75 -5.21
CA PRO A 209 6.25 -18.06 -4.74
C PRO A 209 6.63 -18.41 -3.30
N ILE A 210 5.78 -19.10 -2.55
CA ILE A 210 6.00 -19.40 -1.13
C ILE A 210 6.95 -20.59 -1.01
N THR A 211 8.02 -20.43 -0.23
CA THR A 211 8.98 -21.51 0.06
C THR A 211 8.45 -22.43 1.17
N LEU A 212 9.13 -23.55 1.42
CA LEU A 212 8.78 -24.44 2.54
C LEU A 212 8.87 -23.73 3.91
N GLU A 213 9.89 -22.89 4.10
CA GLU A 213 10.03 -22.08 5.31
C GLU A 213 8.97 -20.97 5.41
N GLY A 214 8.57 -20.42 4.26
CA GLY A 214 7.42 -19.54 4.10
C GLY A 214 6.13 -20.18 4.60
N LEU A 215 5.85 -21.40 4.13
CA LEU A 215 4.67 -22.16 4.53
C LEU A 215 4.66 -22.43 6.04
N LYS A 216 5.79 -22.82 6.64
CA LYS A 216 5.89 -23.03 8.09
C LYS A 216 5.56 -21.75 8.88
N SER A 217 6.05 -20.61 8.42
CA SER A 217 5.81 -19.32 9.10
C SER A 217 4.36 -18.85 8.93
N LEU A 218 3.80 -18.96 7.72
CA LEU A 218 2.40 -18.63 7.46
C LEU A 218 1.43 -19.59 8.15
N ALA A 219 1.76 -20.88 8.24
CA ALA A 219 0.96 -21.85 8.98
C ALA A 219 0.92 -21.54 10.48
N ALA A 220 2.05 -21.12 11.06
CA ALA A 220 2.11 -20.69 12.46
C ALA A 220 1.21 -19.46 12.73
N LEU A 221 1.26 -18.45 11.86
CA LEU A 221 0.40 -17.27 11.95
C LEU A 221 -1.09 -17.61 11.71
N ARG A 222 -1.38 -18.47 10.73
CA ARG A 222 -2.76 -18.91 10.44
C ARG A 222 -3.36 -19.75 11.56
N TYR A 223 -2.52 -20.51 12.27
CA TYR A 223 -2.97 -21.31 13.39
C TYR A 223 -3.65 -20.44 14.46
N THR A 224 -3.08 -19.27 14.77
CA THR A 224 -3.63 -18.33 15.76
C THR A 224 -4.76 -17.47 15.22
N LEU A 225 -4.74 -17.11 13.94
CA LEU A 225 -5.78 -16.29 13.30
C LEU A 225 -7.17 -16.93 13.22
N TYR A 226 -7.25 -18.27 13.28
CA TYR A 226 -8.50 -19.02 13.18
C TYR A 226 -8.73 -19.91 14.43
N PRO A 227 -8.97 -19.31 15.61
CA PRO A 227 -9.03 -20.03 16.87
C PRO A 227 -10.24 -20.97 17.00
N LEU A 228 -11.37 -20.72 16.33
CA LEU A 228 -12.52 -21.63 16.35
C LEU A 228 -12.28 -22.91 15.54
N GLU A 229 -11.51 -22.82 14.45
CA GLU A 229 -11.06 -23.98 13.68
C GLU A 229 -10.04 -24.80 14.50
N ASN A 230 -9.23 -24.12 15.31
CA ASN A 230 -8.15 -24.71 16.12
C ASN A 230 -8.52 -24.83 17.60
N ARG A 231 -9.39 -25.79 17.92
CA ARG A 231 -9.89 -26.07 19.30
C ARG A 231 -8.78 -26.35 20.33
N SER A 232 -7.58 -26.70 19.90
CA SER A 232 -6.42 -26.97 20.76
C SER A 232 -5.74 -25.72 21.33
N LEU A 233 -6.11 -24.51 20.89
CA LEU A 233 -5.52 -23.27 21.39
C LEU A 233 -5.98 -22.93 22.82
N PRO A 234 -5.05 -22.63 23.74
CA PRO A 234 -5.37 -22.08 25.06
C PRO A 234 -6.20 -20.79 25.00
N THR A 235 -7.12 -20.59 25.95
CA THR A 235 -7.94 -19.37 26.04
C THR A 235 -7.11 -18.09 26.16
N THR A 236 -5.93 -18.17 26.79
CA THR A 236 -4.99 -17.03 26.89
C THR A 236 -4.47 -16.57 25.53
N THR A 237 -4.14 -17.52 24.63
CA THR A 237 -3.72 -17.20 23.26
C THR A 237 -4.87 -16.68 22.40
N LYS A 238 -6.12 -17.09 22.68
CA LYS A 238 -7.32 -16.59 21.98
C LYS A 238 -7.61 -15.11 22.28
N ASN A 239 -7.26 -14.64 23.48
CA ASN A 239 -7.53 -13.27 23.91
C ASN A 239 -6.38 -12.29 23.62
N ARG A 240 -5.23 -12.78 23.16
CA ARG A 240 -4.10 -11.92 22.81
C ARG A 240 -4.28 -11.37 21.40
N ALA A 241 -4.06 -10.08 21.22
CA ALA A 241 -4.07 -9.46 19.90
C ALA A 241 -2.84 -9.89 19.09
N MET A 242 -3.03 -10.10 17.78
CA MET A 242 -1.93 -10.28 16.85
C MET A 242 -1.27 -8.92 16.60
N ARG A 243 0.05 -8.85 16.76
CA ARG A 243 0.84 -7.63 16.56
C ARG A 243 1.36 -7.58 15.13
N ILE A 244 0.99 -6.53 14.40
CA ILE A 244 1.48 -6.25 13.05
C ILE A 244 2.43 -5.07 13.13
N PHE A 245 3.71 -5.30 12.89
CA PHE A 245 4.74 -4.27 12.91
C PHE A 245 4.96 -3.73 11.51
N ILE A 246 4.67 -2.45 11.29
CA ILE A 246 4.93 -1.76 10.04
C ILE A 246 6.09 -0.80 10.24
N LEU A 247 7.24 -1.12 9.64
CA LEU A 247 8.48 -0.38 9.82
C LEU A 247 8.71 0.57 8.66
N GLY A 248 9.28 1.73 8.97
CA GLY A 248 9.45 2.82 8.00
C GLY A 248 8.12 3.46 7.62
N ALA A 249 7.17 3.47 8.56
CA ALA A 249 5.79 3.82 8.25
C ALA A 249 5.62 5.30 7.89
N ARG A 250 4.97 5.59 6.76
CA ARG A 250 4.75 6.93 6.19
C ARG A 250 3.29 7.13 5.78
N ALA A 251 2.95 6.84 4.53
CA ALA A 251 1.61 7.05 3.97
C ALA A 251 0.57 6.12 4.61
N GLU A 252 0.98 4.89 4.94
CA GLU A 252 0.16 3.86 5.55
C GLU A 252 -0.26 4.18 6.99
N ALA A 253 0.58 4.93 7.72
CA ALA A 253 0.30 5.38 9.09
C ALA A 253 -0.76 6.49 9.12
N GLN A 254 -0.97 7.16 7.99
CA GLN A 254 -1.92 8.26 7.83
C GLN A 254 -3.29 7.80 7.30
N LEU A 255 -3.42 6.52 6.91
CA LEU A 255 -4.68 5.95 6.45
C LEU A 255 -5.73 5.98 7.58
N PRO A 256 -6.99 6.35 7.27
CA PRO A 256 -8.07 6.34 8.26
C PRO A 256 -8.36 4.94 8.82
N GLY A 257 -8.86 4.91 10.06
CA GLY A 257 -9.18 3.67 10.77
C GLY A 257 -10.11 2.74 9.99
N HIS A 258 -11.12 3.27 9.27
CA HIS A 258 -12.05 2.44 8.49
C HIS A 258 -11.39 1.73 7.29
N VAL A 259 -10.26 2.25 6.78
CA VAL A 259 -9.47 1.59 5.72
C VAL A 259 -8.80 0.35 6.30
N TRP A 260 -8.12 0.51 7.44
CA TRP A 260 -7.51 -0.60 8.19
C TRP A 260 -8.54 -1.58 8.77
N LYS A 261 -9.76 -1.14 9.06
CA LYS A 261 -10.86 -2.05 9.45
C LYS A 261 -11.18 -3.07 8.36
N GLN A 262 -10.88 -2.79 7.08
CA GLN A 262 -11.02 -3.80 6.03
C GLN A 262 -10.12 -5.02 6.25
N LEU A 263 -8.94 -4.87 6.87
CA LEU A 263 -8.13 -6.00 7.32
C LEU A 263 -8.82 -6.77 8.44
N GLN A 264 -9.31 -6.06 9.47
CA GLN A 264 -10.01 -6.66 10.61
C GLN A 264 -11.28 -7.43 10.18
N PHE A 265 -12.02 -6.95 9.19
CA PHE A 265 -13.21 -7.64 8.69
C PHE A 265 -12.91 -8.97 7.98
N LEU A 266 -11.66 -9.23 7.58
CA LEU A 266 -11.24 -10.54 7.07
C LEU A 266 -11.01 -11.58 8.17
N PHE A 267 -10.85 -11.13 9.42
CA PHE A 267 -10.59 -11.98 10.58
C PHE A 267 -11.50 -11.58 11.75
N PRO A 268 -12.80 -11.93 11.70
CA PRO A 268 -13.78 -11.46 12.69
C PRO A 268 -13.53 -11.94 14.12
N GLU A 269 -12.78 -13.03 14.28
CA GLU A 269 -12.51 -13.67 15.59
C GLU A 269 -11.25 -13.12 16.29
N GLN A 270 -10.37 -12.42 15.56
CA GLN A 270 -9.07 -12.01 16.06
C GLN A 270 -9.00 -10.49 16.26
N SER A 271 -8.37 -10.02 17.32
CA SER A 271 -8.02 -8.60 17.50
C SER A 271 -6.61 -8.30 17.00
N PHE A 272 -6.39 -7.09 16.49
CA PHE A 272 -5.10 -6.62 15.96
C PHE A 272 -4.57 -5.38 16.67
N GLU A 273 -3.27 -5.39 16.88
CA GLU A 273 -2.48 -4.22 17.29
C GLU A 273 -1.50 -3.88 16.16
N ILE A 274 -1.74 -2.76 15.47
CA ILE A 274 -0.86 -2.30 14.39
C ILE A 274 0.13 -1.30 14.95
N HIS A 275 1.40 -1.68 14.95
CA HIS A 275 2.52 -0.86 15.39
C HIS A 275 3.13 -0.13 14.19
N PHE A 276 2.93 1.18 14.10
CA PHE A 276 3.59 2.02 13.11
C PHE A 276 4.92 2.52 13.69
N ILE A 277 6.04 2.09 13.10
CA ILE A 277 7.39 2.37 13.60
C ILE A 277 8.16 3.19 12.58
N GLY A 278 8.71 4.31 13.02
CA GLY A 278 9.60 5.16 12.23
C GLY A 278 9.43 6.64 12.55
N PRO A 279 10.43 7.48 12.23
CA PRO A 279 10.40 8.92 12.53
C PRO A 279 9.26 9.68 11.84
N GLU A 280 8.76 9.16 10.72
CA GLU A 280 7.74 9.80 9.87
C GLU A 280 6.33 9.21 10.06
N CYS A 281 6.14 8.34 11.07
CA CYS A 281 4.86 7.63 11.23
C CYS A 281 3.73 8.49 11.79
N LEU A 282 4.06 9.57 12.52
CA LEU A 282 3.08 10.44 13.19
C LEU A 282 3.13 11.85 12.62
N TYR A 283 2.20 12.15 11.72
CA TYR A 283 2.06 13.48 11.12
C TYR A 283 0.87 14.24 11.73
N LYS A 284 1.14 15.39 12.37
CA LYS A 284 0.07 16.26 12.88
C LYS A 284 -0.29 17.31 11.85
N ARG A 285 -1.48 17.17 11.26
CA ARG A 285 -1.98 18.08 10.21
C ARG A 285 -2.11 19.52 10.67
N ASP A 286 -2.51 19.75 11.92
CA ASP A 286 -2.70 21.10 12.47
C ASP A 286 -1.40 21.91 12.50
N LYS A 287 -0.25 21.22 12.64
CA LYS A 287 1.09 21.82 12.65
C LYS A 287 1.85 21.60 11.35
N GLN A 288 1.27 20.83 10.42
CA GLN A 288 1.91 20.36 9.19
C GLN A 288 3.30 19.71 9.38
N GLU A 289 3.55 19.11 10.55
CA GLU A 289 4.85 18.59 10.95
C GLU A 289 4.78 17.16 11.48
N TYR A 290 5.89 16.43 11.32
CA TYR A 290 6.08 15.13 11.95
C TYR A 290 6.45 15.31 13.42
N VAL A 291 5.69 14.65 14.29
CA VAL A 291 5.87 14.77 15.74
C VAL A 291 6.67 13.60 16.25
N LYS A 292 7.76 13.90 16.95
CA LYS A 292 8.51 12.92 17.73
C LYS A 292 7.93 12.85 19.14
N SER A 293 7.70 11.64 19.61
CA SER A 293 7.20 11.34 20.95
C SER A 293 8.08 10.27 21.58
N THR A 294 8.49 10.46 22.83
CA THR A 294 9.24 9.46 23.59
C THR A 294 8.34 8.29 24.00
N THR A 295 7.06 8.57 24.30
CA THR A 295 6.06 7.56 24.62
C THR A 295 5.25 7.15 23.39
N PRO A 296 4.85 5.87 23.27
CA PRO A 296 4.00 5.43 22.17
C PRO A 296 2.64 6.13 22.22
N VAL A 297 2.18 6.64 21.08
CA VAL A 297 0.84 7.23 20.96
C VAL A 297 -0.13 6.13 20.56
N VAL A 298 -1.13 5.87 21.41
CA VAL A 298 -2.13 4.81 21.16
C VAL A 298 -3.42 5.44 20.67
N GLN A 299 -3.90 4.99 19.52
CA GLN A 299 -5.20 5.35 18.97
C GLN A 299 -6.06 4.09 18.85
N ARG A 300 -7.12 4.01 19.66
CA ARG A 300 -8.08 2.91 19.59
C ARG A 300 -9.10 3.20 18.49
N VAL A 301 -9.16 2.35 17.47
CA VAL A 301 -10.19 2.46 16.42
C VAL A 301 -11.50 1.88 16.96
N ASP A 302 -11.42 0.69 17.56
CA ASP A 302 -12.51 0.05 18.29
C ASP A 302 -11.97 -1.01 19.27
N GLU A 303 -12.78 -1.98 19.68
CA GLU A 303 -12.37 -3.05 20.59
C GLU A 303 -11.45 -4.09 19.93
N THR A 304 -11.55 -4.23 18.62
CA THR A 304 -10.85 -5.24 17.82
C THR A 304 -9.54 -4.72 17.24
N LEU A 305 -9.42 -3.41 17.01
CA LEU A 305 -8.29 -2.79 16.31
C LEU A 305 -7.73 -1.58 17.08
N LYS A 306 -6.42 -1.61 17.34
CA LYS A 306 -5.66 -0.49 17.92
C LYS A 306 -4.47 -0.13 17.05
N PHE A 307 -4.17 1.16 16.97
CA PHE A 307 -2.95 1.70 16.37
C PHE A 307 -2.01 2.18 17.45
N ILE A 308 -0.73 1.86 17.29
CA ILE A 308 0.32 2.23 18.23
C ILE A 308 1.44 2.88 17.42
N TYR A 309 1.60 4.19 17.57
CA TYR A 309 2.61 4.97 16.86
C TYR A 309 3.89 5.09 17.70
N ARG A 310 5.01 4.72 17.10
CA ARG A 310 6.35 4.76 17.69
C ARG A 310 7.27 5.53 16.76
N THR A 311 7.69 6.72 17.18
CA THR A 311 8.30 7.73 16.31
C THR A 311 9.82 7.64 16.24
N ASN A 312 10.41 6.52 16.65
CA ASN A 312 11.85 6.29 16.59
C ASN A 312 12.14 5.10 15.68
N PHE A 313 13.42 4.85 15.39
CA PHE A 313 13.83 3.70 14.61
C PHE A 313 13.62 2.39 15.38
N PHE A 314 13.48 1.29 14.63
CA PHE A 314 13.13 -0.01 15.20
C PHE A 314 14.21 -0.56 16.13
N GLU A 315 15.48 -0.39 15.76
CA GLU A 315 16.65 -0.85 16.51
C GLU A 315 16.65 -0.30 17.95
N VAL A 316 16.22 0.94 18.16
CA VAL A 316 16.16 1.56 19.50
C VAL A 316 15.18 0.82 20.40
N PHE A 317 14.01 0.48 19.87
CA PHE A 317 12.99 -0.26 20.63
C PHE A 317 13.33 -1.74 20.80
N HIS A 318 14.04 -2.32 19.82
CA HIS A 318 14.54 -3.68 19.91
C HIS A 318 15.59 -3.82 21.01
N GLU A 319 16.56 -2.90 21.06
CA GLU A 319 17.60 -2.85 22.08
C GLU A 319 17.03 -2.58 23.48
N ALA A 320 16.02 -1.69 23.57
CA ALA A 320 15.29 -1.43 24.82
C ALA A 320 14.41 -2.61 25.27
N GLN A 321 14.26 -3.66 24.46
CA GLN A 321 13.41 -4.82 24.70
C GLN A 321 11.91 -4.48 24.86
N ASP A 322 11.47 -3.34 24.34
CA ASP A 322 10.08 -2.84 24.40
C ASP A 322 9.04 -3.82 23.82
N PHE A 323 9.48 -4.65 22.88
CA PHE A 323 8.62 -5.60 22.17
C PHE A 323 8.74 -7.04 22.67
N PHE A 324 9.71 -7.32 23.55
CA PHE A 324 10.03 -8.66 24.00
C PHE A 324 8.92 -9.20 24.93
N PRO A 325 8.57 -10.50 24.86
CA PRO A 325 9.06 -11.50 23.90
C PRO A 325 8.42 -11.36 22.51
N TYR A 326 9.22 -11.62 21.47
CA TYR A 326 8.70 -11.84 20.12
C TYR A 326 8.08 -13.23 20.01
N ASP A 327 6.93 -13.30 19.36
CA ASP A 327 6.14 -14.51 19.16
C ASP A 327 5.89 -14.72 17.67
N PRO A 328 6.61 -15.63 17.00
CA PRO A 328 6.42 -15.90 15.57
C PRO A 328 5.04 -16.43 15.18
N TYR A 329 4.16 -16.76 16.13
CA TYR A 329 2.77 -17.13 15.89
C TYR A 329 1.81 -15.94 15.97
N MET A 330 2.21 -14.83 16.59
CA MET A 330 1.37 -13.64 16.83
C MET A 330 1.99 -12.34 16.35
N ASP A 331 3.24 -12.36 15.88
CA ASP A 331 3.97 -11.18 15.46
C ASP A 331 4.44 -11.34 14.02
N VAL A 332 4.15 -10.32 13.21
CA VAL A 332 4.54 -10.26 11.80
C VAL A 332 5.01 -8.85 11.43
N PHE A 333 6.02 -8.78 10.59
CA PHE A 333 6.67 -7.53 10.18
C PHE A 333 6.39 -7.23 8.72
N PHE A 334 6.11 -5.97 8.42
CA PHE A 334 5.89 -5.44 7.09
C PHE A 334 6.76 -4.20 6.86
N THR A 335 7.41 -4.14 5.71
CA THR A 335 8.18 -2.97 5.25
C THR A 335 7.67 -2.57 3.88
N PHE A 336 6.90 -1.50 3.80
CA PHE A 336 6.35 -1.01 2.54
C PHE A 336 7.34 -0.07 1.85
N HIS A 337 7.80 -0.46 0.65
CA HIS A 337 8.75 0.31 -0.15
C HIS A 337 9.99 0.80 0.65
N PRO A 338 10.72 -0.10 1.34
CA PRO A 338 11.83 0.32 2.19
C PRO A 338 13.04 0.80 1.38
N GLY A 339 13.20 0.29 0.15
CA GLY A 339 14.31 0.60 -0.74
C GLY A 339 15.66 0.24 -0.11
N TYR A 340 15.85 -1.02 0.26
CA TYR A 340 17.08 -1.48 0.92
C TYR A 340 18.34 -1.20 0.10
N ALA A 341 18.26 -1.33 -1.23
CA ALA A 341 19.33 -1.08 -2.18
C ALA A 341 19.39 0.38 -2.66
N SER A 342 18.49 1.24 -2.21
CA SER A 342 18.56 2.66 -2.56
C SER A 342 19.73 3.33 -1.83
N PRO A 343 20.53 4.18 -2.51
CA PRO A 343 21.69 4.84 -1.92
C PRO A 343 21.40 5.62 -0.64
N GLU A 344 20.23 6.26 -0.56
CA GLU A 344 19.81 7.10 0.56
C GLU A 344 19.47 6.29 1.81
N SER A 345 18.83 5.13 1.64
CA SER A 345 18.26 4.34 2.74
C SER A 345 19.10 3.09 3.10
N HIS A 346 20.06 2.72 2.25
CA HIS A 346 20.94 1.58 2.44
C HIS A 346 21.64 1.58 3.81
N GLY A 347 22.19 2.73 4.22
CA GLY A 347 22.94 2.85 5.47
C GLY A 347 22.07 2.66 6.72
N SER A 348 20.83 3.14 6.69
CA SER A 348 19.89 3.01 7.80
C SER A 348 19.38 1.58 7.94
N TRP A 349 18.94 0.96 6.83
CA TRP A 349 18.33 -0.38 6.92
C TRP A 349 19.34 -1.51 7.09
N MET A 350 20.43 -1.52 6.32
CA MET A 350 21.36 -2.64 6.29
C MET A 350 22.31 -2.67 7.49
N GLY A 351 22.12 -1.82 8.51
CA GLY A 351 22.92 -1.79 9.72
C GLY A 351 22.30 -2.62 10.85
N GLU A 352 22.08 -1.97 11.99
CA GLU A 352 21.49 -2.58 13.19
C GLU A 352 20.01 -2.93 13.01
N THR A 353 19.26 -2.16 12.21
CA THR A 353 17.83 -2.43 11.95
C THR A 353 17.60 -3.82 11.34
N MET A 354 18.38 -4.20 10.31
CA MET A 354 18.23 -5.52 9.68
C MET A 354 18.67 -6.66 10.61
N LYS A 355 19.74 -6.46 11.40
CA LYS A 355 20.15 -7.46 12.40
C LYS A 355 19.05 -7.70 13.43
N ALA A 356 18.54 -6.62 14.03
CA ALA A 356 17.42 -6.66 14.96
C ALA A 356 16.18 -7.36 14.35
N LEU A 357 15.87 -7.08 13.08
CA LEU A 357 14.78 -7.74 12.37
C LEU A 357 14.99 -9.25 12.25
N LEU A 358 16.19 -9.70 11.86
CA LEU A 358 16.50 -11.12 11.74
C LEU A 358 16.50 -11.82 13.11
N GLU A 359 16.96 -11.15 14.16
CA GLU A 359 16.95 -11.67 15.53
C GLU A 359 15.54 -11.99 16.05
N THR A 360 14.51 -11.27 15.57
CA THR A 360 13.10 -11.54 15.94
C THR A 360 12.62 -12.94 15.55
N LYS A 361 13.21 -13.53 14.49
CA LYS A 361 12.78 -14.81 13.88
C LYS A 361 11.31 -14.82 13.42
N CYS A 362 10.65 -13.67 13.40
CA CYS A 362 9.31 -13.47 12.89
C CYS A 362 9.32 -13.37 11.36
N ALA A 363 8.16 -13.58 10.74
CA ALA A 363 8.03 -13.39 9.30
C ALA A 363 8.10 -11.90 8.95
N ILE A 364 8.94 -11.56 7.97
CA ILE A 364 9.10 -10.20 7.45
C ILE A 364 8.69 -10.22 5.98
N PHE A 365 7.74 -9.37 5.61
CA PHE A 365 7.30 -9.16 4.23
C PHE A 365 7.64 -7.75 3.78
N THR A 366 8.17 -7.64 2.57
CA THR A 366 8.58 -6.37 1.99
C THR A 366 7.94 -6.15 0.63
N THR A 367 7.60 -4.91 0.30
CA THR A 367 7.01 -4.55 -1.00
C THR A 367 7.90 -3.60 -1.79
N GLY A 368 7.74 -3.62 -3.11
CA GLY A 368 8.47 -2.75 -4.04
C GLY A 368 7.58 -2.12 -5.11
N PHE A 369 8.06 -1.03 -5.70
CA PHE A 369 7.39 -0.30 -6.79
C PHE A 369 7.47 -1.05 -8.12
N ASN A 370 8.60 -1.71 -8.38
CA ASN A 370 8.82 -2.47 -9.60
C ASN A 370 9.59 -3.76 -9.25
N LYS A 371 9.67 -4.68 -10.24
CA LYS A 371 10.31 -5.99 -10.03
C LYS A 371 11.79 -5.84 -9.74
N LYS A 372 12.46 -4.91 -10.43
CA LYS A 372 13.91 -4.74 -10.38
C LYS A 372 14.33 -4.27 -8.99
N ASP A 373 13.74 -3.19 -8.50
CA ASP A 373 14.01 -2.63 -7.17
C ASP A 373 13.82 -3.67 -6.08
N LEU A 374 12.72 -4.41 -6.09
CA LEU A 374 12.49 -5.45 -5.08
C LEU A 374 13.51 -6.60 -5.20
N THR A 375 13.88 -6.97 -6.42
CA THR A 375 14.88 -8.03 -6.63
C THR A 375 16.26 -7.59 -6.15
N ASP A 376 16.65 -6.34 -6.43
CA ASP A 376 17.91 -5.74 -6.00
C ASP A 376 17.95 -5.63 -4.47
N ASP A 377 16.84 -5.19 -3.84
CA ASP A 377 16.66 -5.16 -2.39
C ASP A 377 16.89 -6.56 -1.77
N ILE A 378 16.19 -7.57 -2.27
CA ILE A 378 16.30 -8.94 -1.74
C ILE A 378 17.69 -9.55 -2.00
N ASN A 379 18.30 -9.27 -3.14
CA ASN A 379 19.65 -9.73 -3.46
C ASN A 379 20.68 -9.08 -2.54
N LEU A 380 20.50 -7.80 -2.18
CA LEU A 380 21.35 -7.13 -1.21
C LEU A 380 21.23 -7.78 0.17
N VAL A 381 20.00 -8.00 0.66
CA VAL A 381 19.80 -8.69 1.95
C VAL A 381 20.43 -10.08 1.93
N LYS A 382 20.25 -10.85 0.85
CA LYS A 382 20.89 -12.16 0.67
C LYS A 382 22.41 -12.09 0.65
N SER A 383 22.99 -11.08 -0.01
CA SER A 383 24.45 -10.94 -0.11
C SER A 383 25.09 -10.67 1.25
N LYS A 384 24.43 -9.87 2.10
CA LYS A 384 24.96 -9.45 3.40
C LYS A 384 24.61 -10.41 4.53
N TYR A 385 23.38 -10.94 4.55
CA TYR A 385 22.81 -11.73 5.64
C TYR A 385 22.35 -13.13 5.24
N GLY A 386 22.70 -13.62 4.04
CA GLY A 386 22.25 -14.91 3.50
C GLY A 386 22.49 -16.12 4.41
N LYS A 387 23.51 -16.08 5.28
CA LYS A 387 23.79 -17.15 6.23
C LYS A 387 22.79 -17.19 7.40
N GLU A 388 22.22 -16.05 7.74
CA GLU A 388 21.35 -15.83 8.91
C GLU A 388 19.87 -15.71 8.54
N MET A 389 19.53 -15.69 7.24
CA MET A 389 18.15 -15.55 6.77
C MET A 389 17.63 -16.80 6.04
N ASP A 390 16.34 -17.04 6.17
CA ASP A 390 15.57 -17.94 5.31
C ASP A 390 14.65 -17.09 4.41
N VAL A 391 14.57 -17.44 3.12
CA VAL A 391 13.59 -16.85 2.21
C VAL A 391 12.23 -17.47 2.47
N LEU A 392 11.21 -16.66 2.72
CA LEU A 392 9.83 -17.11 2.92
C LEU A 392 9.02 -17.05 1.62
N MET A 393 9.28 -16.02 0.81
CA MET A 393 8.55 -15.74 -0.42
C MET A 393 9.47 -15.11 -1.44
N GLU A 394 9.57 -15.71 -2.62
CA GLU A 394 10.33 -15.16 -3.74
C GLU A 394 9.64 -13.91 -4.30
N PRO A 395 10.41 -12.94 -4.85
CA PRO A 395 9.85 -11.74 -5.46
C PRO A 395 8.81 -12.05 -6.53
N VAL A 396 7.56 -11.64 -6.30
CA VAL A 396 6.44 -11.85 -7.20
C VAL A 396 5.57 -10.59 -7.29
N ARG A 397 4.76 -10.49 -8.33
CA ARG A 397 3.75 -9.44 -8.42
C ARG A 397 2.74 -9.61 -7.29
N ASN A 398 2.45 -8.51 -6.61
CA ASN A 398 1.40 -8.45 -5.60
C ASN A 398 0.03 -8.46 -6.28
N VAL A 399 -0.84 -9.38 -5.87
CA VAL A 399 -2.22 -9.47 -6.39
C VAL A 399 -3.01 -8.23 -6.02
N PHE A 400 -2.75 -7.68 -4.83
CA PHE A 400 -3.42 -6.50 -4.27
C PHE A 400 -2.54 -5.24 -4.31
N GLY A 401 -1.70 -5.11 -5.36
CA GLY A 401 -0.99 -3.87 -5.66
C GLY A 401 -1.95 -2.77 -6.12
N SER A 402 -1.53 -1.50 -6.00
CA SER A 402 -2.32 -0.37 -6.46
C SER A 402 -2.38 -0.33 -7.99
N THR A 403 -3.56 -0.03 -8.54
CA THR A 403 -3.72 0.19 -9.98
C THR A 403 -3.45 1.65 -10.38
N LYS A 404 -3.35 2.57 -9.41
CA LYS A 404 -3.08 3.98 -9.68
C LYS A 404 -1.62 4.21 -10.05
N TRP A 405 -1.42 4.84 -11.19
CA TRP A 405 -0.12 5.35 -11.62
C TRP A 405 0.21 6.65 -10.90
N GLU A 406 1.46 6.76 -10.50
CA GLU A 406 2.08 7.94 -9.91
C GLU A 406 3.39 8.22 -10.66
N LEU A 407 3.93 9.43 -10.49
CA LEU A 407 5.20 9.83 -11.07
C LEU A 407 6.17 10.32 -10.00
N ASN A 408 7.45 10.25 -10.33
CA ASN A 408 8.52 10.81 -9.52
C ASN A 408 8.68 12.31 -9.80
N ASP A 409 8.58 13.14 -8.76
CA ASP A 409 8.71 14.59 -8.90
C ASP A 409 10.12 15.02 -9.33
N MET A 410 11.15 14.22 -9.03
CA MET A 410 12.54 14.45 -9.44
C MET A 410 12.82 13.98 -10.88
N ASN A 411 11.99 13.08 -11.39
CA ASN A 411 12.08 12.55 -12.75
C ASN A 411 10.66 12.21 -13.25
N PRO A 412 9.97 13.15 -13.91
CA PRO A 412 8.57 12.97 -14.27
C PRO A 412 8.35 11.89 -15.34
N GLN A 413 9.41 11.43 -16.04
CA GLN A 413 9.31 10.30 -16.94
C GLN A 413 9.39 8.93 -16.23
N GLU A 414 9.73 8.91 -14.94
CA GLU A 414 9.71 7.72 -14.10
C GLU A 414 8.34 7.60 -13.43
N VAL A 415 7.62 6.55 -13.80
CA VAL A 415 6.28 6.24 -13.31
C VAL A 415 6.31 4.96 -12.51
N TYR A 416 5.49 4.90 -11.47
CA TYR A 416 5.41 3.75 -10.59
C TYR A 416 3.99 3.56 -10.04
N GLN A 417 3.75 2.39 -9.47
CA GLN A 417 2.53 2.07 -8.75
C GLN A 417 2.91 1.56 -7.37
N PHE A 418 2.09 1.88 -6.37
CA PHE A 418 2.35 1.44 -5.00
C PHE A 418 2.09 -0.06 -4.84
N ASN A 419 2.93 -0.72 -4.04
CA ASN A 419 2.78 -2.10 -3.59
C ASN A 419 2.69 -3.14 -4.72
N MET A 420 3.42 -2.93 -5.82
CA MET A 420 3.30 -3.78 -7.01
C MET A 420 3.94 -5.16 -6.89
N TYR A 421 5.02 -5.27 -6.13
CA TYR A 421 5.73 -6.51 -5.92
C TYR A 421 5.89 -6.78 -4.44
N ILE A 422 5.98 -8.06 -4.08
CA ILE A 422 6.13 -8.51 -2.71
C ILE A 422 7.13 -9.67 -2.63
N ALA A 423 7.89 -9.70 -1.53
CA ALA A 423 8.80 -10.76 -1.16
C ALA A 423 8.79 -10.93 0.36
N GLY A 424 9.38 -12.01 0.86
CA GLY A 424 9.41 -12.28 2.29
C GLY A 424 10.62 -13.09 2.72
N PHE A 425 11.08 -12.83 3.93
CA PHE A 425 12.20 -13.50 4.57
C PHE A 425 12.04 -13.50 6.09
N ARG A 426 12.89 -14.23 6.80
CA ARG A 426 13.01 -14.19 8.27
C ARG A 426 14.43 -14.54 8.68
N GLY A 427 14.79 -14.29 9.94
CA GLY A 427 16.00 -14.87 10.53
C GLY A 427 15.89 -16.37 10.78
N LYS A 428 17.02 -17.07 10.72
CA LYS A 428 17.10 -18.51 10.97
C LYS A 428 16.84 -18.83 12.44
N ARG A 429 16.10 -19.91 12.68
CA ARG A 429 15.78 -20.38 14.04
C ARG A 429 16.89 -21.23 14.64
N TYR A 430 17.72 -21.87 13.82
CA TYR A 430 18.82 -22.73 14.27
C TYR A 430 20.09 -21.90 14.42
N HIS A 431 20.74 -21.97 15.58
CA HIS A 431 22.12 -21.51 15.69
C HIS A 431 22.96 -22.35 14.73
N THR A 432 23.68 -21.69 13.83
CA THR A 432 24.77 -22.33 13.09
C THR A 432 25.75 -22.86 14.12
N ILE A 433 25.70 -24.18 14.39
CA ILE A 433 26.73 -24.87 15.15
C ILE A 433 28.03 -24.58 14.39
N LYS A 434 28.89 -23.73 14.95
CA LYS A 434 30.26 -23.59 14.44
C LYS A 434 30.87 -24.98 14.58
N ARG A 435 31.08 -25.68 13.46
CA ARG A 435 31.98 -26.83 13.45
C ARG A 435 33.34 -26.28 13.85
N GLN A 436 33.78 -26.65 15.05
CA GLN A 436 35.15 -26.44 15.52
C GLN A 436 36.11 -27.23 14.64
#